data_AF-Q0I9S0-F1
#
_entry.id   AF-Q0I9S0-F1
#
_cell.length_a   1.000
_cell.length_b   1.000
_cell.length_c   1.000
_cell.angle_alpha   90.00
_cell.angle_beta   90.00
_cell.angle_gamma   90.00
#
_symmetry.space_group_name_H-M   'P 1'
#
loop_
_entity.id
_entity.type
_entity.pdbx_description
1 polymer ?
#
loop_
_entity_poly.entity_id
_entity_poly.type
_entity_poly.pdbx_seq_one_letter_code
_entity_poly.pdbx_strand_id
1 'polypeptide(L)'
;MNRCMRIAISGTHSQGKSTFVHDWIKRHDHYIREEEPFRALHEEGYDIRFRQESTRLHNGIQMYYNISRLMNYQKDSDCVIFDRCPVDYIAYSQYTANHGTTDIDNEFVESLAARVRDSLQKLDLLIFLPITSKWPVAMENDGIRPIDIPYRDQVDAIFKQIYREQRFSVMPINNPPVLIELWGARDDRLNSLEQAIQCEKNKRIQKS
;
A
#
# COMPACT_ATOMS: atom_id res chain seq x y z
N MET A 1 22.30 -13.58 11.64
CA MET A 1 21.49 -12.59 12.38
C MET A 1 20.04 -12.74 11.94
N ASN A 2 19.07 -12.69 12.86
CA ASN A 2 17.65 -12.79 12.51
C ASN A 2 17.20 -11.50 11.82
N ARG A 3 17.16 -11.51 10.49
CA ARG A 3 16.68 -10.37 9.68
C ARG A 3 15.18 -10.20 9.85
N CYS A 4 14.75 -8.96 10.01
CA CYS A 4 13.34 -8.60 10.03
C CYS A 4 12.86 -8.10 8.66
N MET A 5 11.54 -8.00 8.49
CA MET A 5 10.94 -7.68 7.18
C MET A 5 10.31 -6.29 7.21
N ARG A 6 10.53 -5.54 6.13
CA ARG A 6 9.82 -4.30 5.80
C ARG A 6 8.65 -4.63 4.88
N ILE A 7 7.43 -4.37 5.35
CA ILE A 7 6.19 -4.86 4.75
C ILE A 7 5.27 -3.68 4.43
N ALA A 8 4.79 -3.55 3.20
CA ALA A 8 3.75 -2.54 2.88
C ALA A 8 2.43 -3.20 2.50
N ILE A 9 1.31 -2.62 2.96
CA ILE A 9 -0.04 -3.09 2.65
C ILE A 9 -0.70 -2.16 1.63
N SER A 10 -1.12 -2.70 0.49
CA SER A 10 -1.72 -1.97 -0.63
C SER A 10 -3.17 -2.39 -0.90
N GLY A 11 -3.97 -1.45 -1.38
CA GLY A 11 -5.30 -1.70 -1.95
C GLY A 11 -6.27 -0.52 -1.82
N THR A 12 -7.50 -0.73 -2.26
CA THR A 12 -8.54 0.31 -2.21
C THR A 12 -9.00 0.62 -0.77
N HIS A 13 -9.59 1.79 -0.55
CA HIS A 13 -10.09 2.22 0.77
C HIS A 13 -11.16 1.26 1.31
N SER A 14 -11.31 1.24 2.64
CA SER A 14 -12.33 0.44 3.32
C SER A 14 -12.28 -1.07 3.04
N GLN A 15 -11.08 -1.63 2.85
CA GLN A 15 -10.81 -3.08 2.76
C GLN A 15 -10.24 -3.68 4.08
N GLY A 16 -10.38 -2.97 5.19
CA GLY A 16 -9.84 -3.41 6.49
C GLY A 16 -8.32 -3.46 6.54
N LYS A 17 -7.62 -2.63 5.75
CA LYS A 17 -6.15 -2.54 5.73
C LYS A 17 -5.57 -2.10 7.06
N SER A 18 -6.04 -0.97 7.59
CA SER A 18 -5.60 -0.48 8.89
C SER A 18 -5.88 -1.51 9.98
N THR A 19 -7.05 -2.16 9.92
CA THR A 19 -7.41 -3.24 10.84
C THR A 19 -6.46 -4.44 10.72
N PHE A 20 -6.11 -4.86 9.51
CA PHE A 20 -5.10 -5.91 9.28
C PHE A 20 -3.73 -5.53 9.86
N VAL A 21 -3.28 -4.29 9.67
CA VAL A 21 -2.03 -3.78 10.25
C VAL A 21 -2.10 -3.76 11.78
N HIS A 22 -3.22 -3.32 12.37
CA HIS A 22 -3.40 -3.35 13.82
C HIS A 22 -3.39 -4.76 14.39
N ASP A 23 -4.06 -5.70 13.73
CA ASP A 23 -4.08 -7.10 14.16
C ASP A 23 -2.69 -7.75 14.04
N TRP A 24 -1.89 -7.36 13.03
CA TRP A 24 -0.48 -7.75 12.93
C TRP A 24 0.34 -7.27 14.12
N ILE A 25 0.26 -5.98 14.45
CA ILE A 25 1.00 -5.39 15.57
C ILE A 25 0.60 -6.00 16.91
N LYS A 26 -0.68 -6.33 17.10
CA LYS A 26 -1.16 -7.03 18.30
C LYS A 26 -0.52 -8.41 18.47
N ARG A 27 -0.23 -9.12 17.37
CA ARG A 27 0.44 -10.44 17.40
C ARG A 27 1.97 -10.32 17.43
N HIS A 28 2.51 -9.21 16.94
CA HIS A 28 3.94 -8.98 16.75
C HIS A 28 4.32 -7.58 17.24
N ASP A 29 4.34 -7.40 18.57
CA ASP A 29 4.60 -6.12 19.25
C ASP A 29 5.97 -5.50 18.93
N HIS A 30 6.95 -6.32 18.55
CA HIS A 30 8.26 -5.90 18.07
C HIS A 30 8.25 -5.22 16.68
N TYR A 31 7.15 -5.29 15.93
CA TYR A 31 7.01 -4.53 14.68
C TYR A 31 6.63 -3.08 14.95
N ILE A 32 7.26 -2.17 14.21
CA ILE A 32 6.87 -0.77 14.15
C ILE A 32 5.73 -0.62 13.14
N ARG A 33 4.67 0.09 13.52
CA ARG A 33 3.60 0.50 12.60
C ARG A 33 3.91 1.88 12.04
N GLU A 34 4.01 1.97 10.72
CA GLU A 34 3.94 3.24 10.03
C GLU A 34 2.51 3.50 9.59
N GLU A 35 1.90 4.53 10.16
CA GLU A 35 0.50 4.90 9.95
C GLU A 35 0.20 5.38 8.52
N GLU A 36 -1.06 5.24 8.11
CA GLU A 36 -1.57 5.78 6.84
C GLU A 36 -1.21 7.28 6.69
N PRO A 37 -0.52 7.66 5.60
CA PRO A 37 -0.04 9.04 5.39
C PRO A 37 -1.13 10.11 5.48
N PHE A 38 -2.35 9.80 5.02
CA PHE A 38 -3.48 10.72 5.19
C PHE A 38 -3.75 11.04 6.66
N ARG A 39 -3.74 10.04 7.55
CA ARG A 39 -4.03 10.26 8.98
C ARG A 39 -2.94 11.10 9.63
N ALA A 40 -1.68 10.74 9.38
CA ALA A 40 -0.54 11.48 9.90
C ALA A 40 -0.51 12.94 9.42
N LEU A 41 -0.72 13.17 8.11
CA LEU A 41 -0.77 14.53 7.56
C LEU A 41 -2.01 15.31 8.01
N HIS A 42 -3.15 14.65 8.20
CA HIS A 42 -4.34 15.31 8.72
C HIS A 42 -4.14 15.81 10.16
N GLU A 43 -3.46 15.02 11.00
CA GLU A 43 -3.05 15.44 12.36
C GLU A 43 -2.08 16.62 12.35
N GLU A 44 -1.25 16.74 11.31
CA GLU A 44 -0.37 17.89 11.06
C GLU A 44 -1.12 19.12 10.49
N GLY A 45 -2.42 19.02 10.22
CA GLY A 45 -3.27 20.12 9.76
C GLY A 45 -3.41 20.27 8.25
N TYR A 46 -2.99 19.28 7.46
CA TYR A 46 -3.17 19.32 6.01
C TYR A 46 -4.64 19.03 5.62
N ASP A 47 -5.22 19.90 4.78
CA ASP A 47 -6.51 19.64 4.12
C ASP A 47 -6.27 18.83 2.84
N ILE A 48 -6.59 17.53 2.89
CA ILE A 48 -6.40 16.60 1.79
C ILE A 48 -7.76 16.18 1.26
N ARG A 49 -8.02 16.50 0.00
CA ARG A 49 -9.22 16.07 -0.73
C ARG A 49 -8.99 14.75 -1.45
N PHE A 50 -10.09 14.03 -1.70
CA PHE A 50 -10.06 12.70 -2.30
C PHE A 50 -10.87 12.65 -3.60
N ARG A 51 -10.71 11.55 -4.35
CA ARG A 51 -11.51 11.24 -5.55
C ARG A 51 -11.42 12.38 -6.57
N GLN A 52 -12.55 12.79 -7.15
CA GLN A 52 -12.67 13.88 -8.12
C GLN A 52 -12.30 15.27 -7.57
N GLU A 53 -12.00 15.41 -6.28
CA GLU A 53 -11.50 16.65 -5.69
C GLU A 53 -9.98 16.58 -5.38
N SER A 54 -9.34 15.42 -5.56
CA SER A 54 -7.91 15.26 -5.30
C SER A 54 -7.06 15.95 -6.36
N THR A 55 -6.03 16.69 -5.94
CA THR A 55 -5.11 17.42 -6.82
C THR A 55 -3.74 16.76 -6.82
N ARG A 56 -2.86 17.19 -7.73
CA ARG A 56 -1.45 16.77 -7.74
C ARG A 56 -0.80 16.97 -6.38
N LEU A 57 -1.12 18.07 -5.69
CA LEU A 57 -0.65 18.35 -4.34
C LEU A 57 -1.16 17.32 -3.33
N HIS A 58 -2.47 17.05 -3.31
CA HIS A 58 -3.10 16.14 -2.35
C HIS A 58 -2.53 14.71 -2.43
N ASN A 59 -2.39 14.15 -3.63
CA ASN A 59 -1.81 12.81 -3.78
C ASN A 59 -0.29 12.81 -3.69
N GLY A 60 0.36 13.85 -4.22
CA GLY A 60 1.82 13.98 -4.21
C GLY A 60 2.38 14.04 -2.79
N ILE A 61 1.83 14.88 -1.93
CA ILE A 61 2.33 15.03 -0.55
C ILE A 61 2.24 13.70 0.23
N GLN A 62 1.13 12.98 0.10
CA GLN A 62 0.96 11.69 0.76
C GLN A 62 1.94 10.64 0.23
N MET A 63 2.16 10.60 -1.09
CA MET A 63 3.13 9.69 -1.70
C MET A 63 4.54 9.98 -1.21
N TYR A 64 4.99 11.24 -1.27
CA TYR A 64 6.34 11.60 -0.84
C TYR A 64 6.53 11.44 0.67
N TYR A 65 5.49 11.70 1.48
CA TYR A 65 5.50 11.40 2.91
C TYR A 65 5.69 9.90 3.17
N ASN A 66 4.92 9.04 2.48
CA ASN A 66 5.04 7.59 2.60
C ASN A 66 6.44 7.09 2.20
N ILE A 67 6.95 7.57 1.06
CA ILE A 67 8.30 7.23 0.59
C ILE A 67 9.35 7.70 1.61
N SER A 68 9.22 8.91 2.17
CA SER A 68 10.20 9.42 3.14
C SER A 68 10.31 8.53 4.37
N ARG A 69 9.18 8.05 4.91
CA ARG A 69 9.14 7.11 6.04
C ARG A 69 9.79 5.78 5.67
N LEU A 70 9.44 5.24 4.52
CA LEU A 70 10.03 3.99 4.02
C LEU A 70 11.56 4.10 3.89
N MET A 71 12.08 5.24 3.44
CA MET A 71 13.53 5.46 3.28
C MET A 71 14.30 5.53 4.60
N ASN A 72 13.61 5.70 5.75
CA ASN A 72 14.23 5.69 7.08
C ASN A 72 14.61 4.28 7.56
N TYR A 73 14.09 3.22 6.93
CA TYR A 73 14.35 1.82 7.32
C TYR A 73 15.30 1.13 6.35
N GLN A 74 16.58 1.08 6.72
CA GLN A 74 17.66 0.59 5.86
C GLN A 74 18.43 -0.60 6.45
N LYS A 75 18.17 -0.96 7.71
CA LYS A 75 18.89 -2.02 8.42
C LYS A 75 18.14 -3.35 8.27
N ASP A 76 18.88 -4.44 8.24
CA ASP A 76 18.30 -5.79 8.26
C ASP A 76 17.54 -6.10 9.56
N SER A 77 17.75 -5.31 10.62
CA SER A 77 17.00 -5.41 11.88
C SER A 77 15.64 -4.72 11.85
N ASP A 78 15.31 -3.95 10.80
CA ASP A 78 14.13 -3.10 10.79
C ASP A 78 12.85 -3.95 10.59
N CYS A 79 12.05 -4.05 11.65
CA CYS A 79 10.72 -4.67 11.65
C CYS A 79 9.66 -3.59 11.48
N VAL A 80 9.13 -3.41 10.27
CA VAL A 80 8.15 -2.35 10.02
C VAL A 80 7.06 -2.80 9.08
N ILE A 81 5.83 -2.39 9.39
CA ILE A 81 4.65 -2.56 8.55
C ILE A 81 4.03 -1.20 8.23
N PHE A 82 3.91 -0.89 6.94
CA PHE A 82 3.32 0.35 6.43
C PHE A 82 1.84 0.15 6.09
N ASP A 83 0.97 0.93 6.72
CA ASP A 83 -0.44 1.06 6.31
C ASP A 83 -0.50 1.98 5.08
N ARG A 84 -0.63 1.37 3.89
CA ARG A 84 -0.42 1.94 2.53
C ARG A 84 0.98 1.70 1.99
N CYS A 85 1.01 1.46 0.69
CA CYS A 85 2.20 1.38 -0.14
C CYS A 85 2.28 2.64 -1.02
N PRO A 86 3.47 3.11 -1.43
CA PRO A 86 3.59 4.23 -2.37
C PRO A 86 2.81 4.02 -3.69
N VAL A 87 2.63 2.76 -4.11
CA VAL A 87 1.84 2.39 -5.31
C VAL A 87 0.38 2.84 -5.20
N ASP A 88 -0.18 2.92 -3.99
CA ASP A 88 -1.58 3.30 -3.78
C ASP A 88 -1.88 4.68 -4.39
N TYR A 89 -0.91 5.60 -4.31
CA TYR A 89 -1.06 6.96 -4.82
C TYR A 89 -1.06 7.04 -6.34
N ILE A 90 -0.48 6.06 -7.04
CA ILE A 90 -0.63 5.92 -8.50
C ILE A 90 -2.06 5.49 -8.82
N ALA A 91 -2.60 4.50 -8.10
CA ALA A 91 -3.97 4.03 -8.34
C ALA A 91 -5.02 5.12 -8.13
N TYR A 92 -4.92 5.88 -7.02
CA TYR A 92 -5.83 6.99 -6.74
C TYR A 92 -5.64 8.18 -7.69
N SER A 93 -4.40 8.47 -8.10
CA SER A 93 -4.15 9.53 -9.11
C SER A 93 -4.74 9.13 -10.45
N GLN A 94 -4.56 7.87 -10.89
CA GLN A 94 -5.12 7.39 -12.14
C GLN A 94 -6.66 7.41 -12.13
N TYR A 95 -7.29 7.08 -11.00
CA TYR A 95 -8.74 7.22 -10.86
C TYR A 95 -9.18 8.66 -11.15
N THR A 96 -8.49 9.62 -10.54
CA THR A 96 -8.82 11.05 -10.68
C THR A 96 -8.55 11.54 -12.10
N ALA A 97 -7.42 11.14 -12.70
CA ALA A 97 -7.07 11.41 -14.10
C ALA A 97 -8.14 10.92 -15.07
N ASN A 98 -8.69 9.70 -14.85
CA ASN A 98 -9.75 9.13 -15.69
C ASN A 98 -11.02 9.99 -15.71
N HIS A 99 -11.26 10.79 -14.67
CA HIS A 99 -12.43 11.66 -14.57
C HIS A 99 -12.17 13.07 -15.11
N GLY A 100 -10.90 13.49 -15.26
CA GLY A 100 -10.54 14.80 -15.78
C GLY A 100 -11.11 15.97 -14.97
N THR A 101 -11.22 15.81 -13.65
CA THR A 101 -11.91 16.75 -12.75
C THR A 101 -10.98 17.73 -12.04
N THR A 102 -9.68 17.46 -12.04
CA THR A 102 -8.66 18.28 -11.35
C THR A 102 -7.42 18.45 -12.23
N ASP A 103 -6.33 18.95 -11.65
CA ASP A 103 -5.03 19.08 -12.31
C ASP A 103 -4.31 17.74 -12.50
N ILE A 104 -4.80 16.63 -11.95
CA ILE A 104 -4.23 15.29 -12.16
C ILE A 104 -4.56 14.79 -13.57
N ASP A 105 -3.53 14.49 -14.36
CA ASP A 105 -3.63 13.89 -15.70
C ASP A 105 -2.74 12.63 -15.82
N ASN A 106 -2.80 11.97 -16.98
CA ASN A 106 -2.01 10.75 -17.21
C ASN A 106 -0.50 11.01 -17.17
N GLU A 107 -0.03 12.17 -17.65
CA GLU A 107 1.40 12.52 -17.61
C GLU A 107 1.91 12.62 -16.17
N PHE A 108 1.14 13.28 -15.30
CA PHE A 108 1.44 13.31 -13.87
C PHE A 108 1.48 11.91 -13.28
N VAL A 109 0.49 11.05 -13.55
CA VAL A 109 0.45 9.68 -13.02
C VAL A 109 1.69 8.88 -13.45
N GLU A 110 2.06 8.93 -14.72
CA GLU A 110 3.25 8.27 -15.26
C GLU A 110 4.53 8.80 -14.59
N SER A 111 4.60 10.09 -14.30
CA SER A 111 5.76 10.71 -13.62
C SER A 111 6.00 10.16 -12.20
N LEU A 112 4.96 9.67 -11.51
CA LEU A 112 5.08 9.08 -10.18
C LEU A 112 5.76 7.71 -10.19
N ALA A 113 5.66 6.98 -11.31
CA ALA A 113 6.03 5.57 -11.40
C ALA A 113 7.50 5.32 -11.08
N ALA A 114 8.41 6.15 -11.59
CA ALA A 114 9.84 6.00 -11.34
C ALA A 114 10.18 6.13 -9.85
N ARG A 115 9.62 7.15 -9.18
CA ARG A 115 9.89 7.39 -7.76
C ARG A 115 9.31 6.29 -6.87
N VAL A 116 8.10 5.83 -7.20
CA VAL A 116 7.49 4.68 -6.51
C VAL A 116 8.36 3.44 -6.70
N ARG A 117 8.75 3.11 -7.93
CA ARG A 117 9.60 1.95 -8.24
C ARG A 117 10.89 1.93 -7.43
N ASP A 118 11.58 3.07 -7.35
CA ASP A 118 12.82 3.17 -6.57
C ASP A 118 12.59 2.93 -5.08
N SER A 119 11.48 3.45 -4.54
CA SER A 119 11.13 3.21 -3.13
C SER A 119 10.83 1.73 -2.84
N LEU A 120 10.19 1.00 -3.77
CA LEU A 120 9.82 -0.40 -3.54
C LEU A 120 11.04 -1.31 -3.34
N GLN A 121 12.23 -0.92 -3.80
CA GLN A 121 13.47 -1.67 -3.56
C GLN A 121 13.85 -1.77 -2.07
N LYS A 122 13.24 -0.97 -1.19
CA LYS A 122 13.47 -1.03 0.26
C LYS A 122 12.50 -1.95 0.99
N LEU A 123 11.47 -2.44 0.31
CA LEU A 123 10.52 -3.38 0.90
C LEU A 123 11.00 -4.81 0.69
N ASP A 124 10.70 -5.68 1.66
CA ASP A 124 10.89 -7.11 1.51
C ASP A 124 9.60 -7.78 1.02
N LEU A 125 8.45 -7.34 1.53
CA LEU A 125 7.12 -7.83 1.17
C LEU A 125 6.19 -6.69 0.79
N LEU A 126 5.40 -6.91 -0.26
CA LEU A 126 4.32 -6.02 -0.66
C LEU A 126 3.02 -6.83 -0.72
N ILE A 127 2.10 -6.51 0.18
CA ILE A 127 0.86 -7.25 0.35
C ILE A 127 -0.27 -6.49 -0.33
N PHE A 128 -0.87 -7.08 -1.35
CA PHE A 128 -2.03 -6.53 -2.02
C PHE A 128 -3.31 -7.20 -1.50
N LEU A 129 -4.27 -6.40 -1.06
CA LEU A 129 -5.59 -6.86 -0.63
C LEU A 129 -6.65 -6.50 -1.71
N PRO A 130 -6.86 -7.34 -2.73
CA PRO A 130 -7.84 -7.09 -3.78
C PRO A 130 -9.28 -7.27 -3.28
N ILE A 131 -10.22 -6.58 -3.91
CA ILE A 131 -11.64 -6.93 -3.80
C ILE A 131 -11.87 -8.25 -4.54
N THR A 132 -12.52 -9.20 -3.85
CA THR A 132 -12.91 -10.49 -4.41
C THR A 132 -14.41 -10.73 -4.17
N SER A 133 -15.08 -11.35 -5.14
CA SER A 133 -16.50 -11.73 -5.01
C SER A 133 -16.72 -12.84 -3.97
N LYS A 134 -15.68 -13.62 -3.67
CA LYS A 134 -15.73 -14.72 -2.70
C LYS A 134 -15.67 -14.25 -1.24
N TRP A 135 -15.09 -13.09 -0.99
CA TRP A 135 -14.93 -12.52 0.34
C TRP A 135 -15.13 -11.00 0.31
N PRO A 136 -16.39 -10.53 0.24
CA PRO A 136 -16.67 -9.11 0.34
C PRO A 136 -16.33 -8.63 1.76
N VAL A 137 -15.38 -7.70 1.87
CA VAL A 137 -15.08 -7.05 3.15
C VAL A 137 -16.21 -6.06 3.44
N ALA A 138 -16.88 -6.24 4.59
CA ALA A 138 -17.89 -5.29 5.07
C ALA A 138 -17.26 -3.91 5.24
N MET A 139 -17.98 -2.87 4.79
CA MET A 139 -17.43 -1.51 4.82
C MET A 139 -17.34 -1.00 6.26
N GLU A 140 -16.14 -0.61 6.66
CA GLU A 140 -15.93 0.17 7.88
C GLU A 140 -16.08 1.64 7.51
N ASN A 141 -17.10 2.30 8.08
CA ASN A 141 -17.21 3.75 8.06
C ASN A 141 -16.21 4.30 9.07
N ASP A 142 -15.13 4.89 8.60
CA ASP A 142 -14.13 5.51 9.46
C ASP A 142 -14.44 6.97 9.79
N GLY A 143 -15.62 7.46 9.38
CA GLY A 143 -16.09 8.82 9.64
C GLY A 143 -15.40 9.91 8.83
N ILE A 144 -14.39 9.56 8.01
CA ILE A 144 -13.55 10.53 7.30
C ILE A 144 -13.70 10.41 5.79
N ARG A 145 -13.95 9.20 5.27
CA ARG A 145 -14.04 8.95 3.82
C ARG A 145 -15.48 8.64 3.40
N PRO A 146 -15.98 9.21 2.29
CA PRO A 146 -17.31 8.87 1.81
C PRO A 146 -17.36 7.39 1.42
N ILE A 147 -18.53 6.78 1.61
CA ILE A 147 -18.78 5.36 1.30
C ILE A 147 -19.31 5.30 -0.13
N ASP A 148 -18.46 4.97 -1.10
CA ASP A 148 -18.85 4.89 -2.52
C ASP A 148 -18.29 3.60 -3.12
N ILE A 149 -19.20 2.66 -3.35
CA ILE A 149 -18.91 1.33 -3.90
C ILE A 149 -18.36 1.46 -5.33
N PRO A 150 -19.01 2.21 -6.26
CA PRO A 150 -18.44 2.48 -7.58
C PRO A 150 -17.02 3.02 -7.57
N TYR A 151 -16.73 4.03 -6.73
CA TYR A 151 -15.37 4.55 -6.58
C TYR A 151 -14.37 3.46 -6.20
N ARG A 152 -14.72 2.69 -5.17
CA ARG A 152 -13.87 1.66 -4.60
C ARG A 152 -13.53 0.56 -5.61
N ASP A 153 -14.54 0.10 -6.36
CA ASP A 153 -14.41 -0.98 -7.34
C ASP A 153 -13.60 -0.51 -8.57
N GLN A 154 -13.76 0.75 -8.98
CA GLN A 154 -12.94 1.35 -10.05
C GLN A 154 -11.47 1.46 -9.64
N VAL A 155 -11.19 1.92 -8.43
CA VAL A 155 -9.81 1.98 -7.90
C VAL A 155 -9.21 0.57 -7.79
N ASP A 156 -9.97 -0.41 -7.31
CA ASP A 156 -9.52 -1.81 -7.23
C ASP A 156 -9.19 -2.39 -8.61
N ALA A 157 -9.98 -2.06 -9.64
CA ALA A 157 -9.66 -2.43 -11.02
C ALA A 157 -8.32 -1.83 -11.47
N ILE A 158 -8.04 -0.57 -11.11
CA ILE A 158 -6.73 0.05 -11.40
C ILE A 158 -5.61 -0.67 -10.65
N PHE A 159 -5.78 -1.01 -9.36
CA PHE A 159 -4.78 -1.80 -8.63
C PHE A 159 -4.49 -3.14 -9.30
N LYS A 160 -5.53 -3.83 -9.78
CA LYS A 160 -5.40 -5.09 -10.51
C LYS A 160 -4.61 -4.89 -11.82
N GLN A 161 -4.83 -3.81 -12.55
CA GLN A 161 -4.03 -3.49 -13.74
C GLN A 161 -2.56 -3.22 -13.37
N ILE A 162 -2.30 -2.47 -12.30
CA ILE A 162 -0.93 -2.19 -11.84
C ILE A 162 -0.19 -3.48 -11.49
N TYR A 163 -0.81 -4.35 -10.68
CA TYR A 163 -0.13 -5.53 -10.15
C TYR A 163 -0.15 -6.74 -11.07
N ARG A 164 -1.26 -7.01 -11.78
CA ARG A 164 -1.43 -8.22 -12.60
C ARG A 164 -1.04 -7.99 -14.06
N GLU A 165 -1.29 -6.80 -14.57
CA GLU A 165 -0.97 -6.41 -15.95
C GLU A 165 0.32 -5.58 -16.04
N GLN A 166 0.99 -5.34 -14.90
CA GLN A 166 2.24 -4.58 -14.80
C GLN A 166 2.13 -3.15 -15.35
N ARG A 167 0.94 -2.54 -15.27
CA ARG A 167 0.71 -1.16 -15.68
C ARG A 167 1.65 -0.22 -14.90
N PHE A 168 2.24 0.75 -15.60
CA PHE A 168 3.30 1.67 -15.12
C PHE A 168 4.63 1.00 -14.72
N SER A 169 4.73 -0.33 -14.81
CA SER A 169 5.93 -1.11 -14.48
C SER A 169 6.53 -0.72 -13.12
N VAL A 170 5.70 -0.61 -12.08
CA VAL A 170 6.12 -0.08 -10.76
C VAL A 170 7.06 -1.02 -9.99
N MET A 171 7.07 -2.32 -10.31
CA MET A 171 7.95 -3.27 -9.65
C MET A 171 9.39 -3.06 -10.14
N PRO A 172 10.38 -2.90 -9.24
CA PRO A 172 11.75 -2.66 -9.67
C PRO A 172 12.37 -3.94 -10.25
N ILE A 173 13.21 -3.78 -11.27
CA ILE A 173 13.94 -4.89 -11.89
C ILE A 173 14.95 -5.47 -10.88
N ASN A 174 15.61 -4.60 -10.13
CA ASN A 174 16.59 -4.97 -9.12
C ASN A 174 15.93 -4.98 -7.74
N ASN A 175 16.12 -6.08 -7.01
CA ASN A 175 15.59 -6.26 -5.66
C ASN A 175 14.08 -5.95 -5.51
N PRO A 176 13.19 -6.57 -6.32
CA PRO A 176 11.75 -6.42 -6.13
C PRO A 176 11.29 -6.98 -4.78
N PRO A 177 10.35 -6.30 -4.10
CA PRO A 177 9.67 -6.92 -2.97
C PRO A 177 8.86 -8.10 -3.48
N VAL A 178 8.68 -9.10 -2.62
CA VAL A 178 7.79 -10.22 -2.94
C VAL A 178 6.35 -9.72 -2.86
N LEU A 179 5.68 -9.65 -4.01
CA LEU A 179 4.25 -9.32 -4.11
C LEU A 179 3.41 -10.53 -3.73
N ILE A 180 2.48 -10.34 -2.79
CA ILE A 180 1.57 -11.37 -2.31
C ILE A 180 0.15 -10.82 -2.30
N GLU A 181 -0.77 -11.50 -2.97
CA GLU A 181 -2.20 -11.21 -2.86
C GLU A 181 -2.78 -12.00 -1.69
N LEU A 182 -3.48 -11.32 -0.78
CA LEU A 182 -4.18 -11.96 0.34
C LEU A 182 -5.68 -11.66 0.31
N TRP A 183 -6.48 -12.69 0.55
CA TRP A 183 -7.94 -12.63 0.66
C TRP A 183 -8.41 -13.65 1.71
N GLY A 184 -9.69 -13.60 2.08
CA GLY A 184 -10.26 -14.49 3.11
C GLY A 184 -10.49 -13.80 4.44
N ALA A 185 -10.70 -14.60 5.49
CA ALA A 185 -10.95 -14.10 6.83
C ALA A 185 -9.73 -13.35 7.39
N ARG A 186 -9.94 -12.54 8.45
CA ARG A 186 -8.86 -11.76 9.08
C ARG A 186 -7.70 -12.65 9.54
N ASP A 187 -8.00 -13.74 10.24
CA ASP A 187 -6.99 -14.64 10.77
C ASP A 187 -6.24 -15.40 9.68
N ASP A 188 -6.93 -15.80 8.60
CA ASP A 188 -6.30 -16.47 7.46
C ASP A 188 -5.27 -15.56 6.79
N ARG A 189 -5.61 -14.30 6.55
CA ARG A 189 -4.67 -13.32 5.99
C ARG A 189 -3.45 -13.14 6.87
N LEU A 190 -3.61 -13.10 8.20
CA LEU A 190 -2.48 -12.98 9.14
C LEU A 190 -1.59 -14.22 9.11
N ASN A 191 -2.20 -15.41 9.08
CA ASN A 191 -1.46 -16.68 8.98
C ASN A 191 -0.70 -16.79 7.65
N SER A 192 -1.29 -16.35 6.54
CA SER A 192 -0.61 -16.30 5.24
C SER A 192 0.57 -15.32 5.23
N LEU A 193 0.45 -14.16 5.90
CA LEU A 193 1.57 -13.23 6.05
C LEU A 193 2.71 -13.84 6.87
N GLU A 194 2.39 -14.52 7.98
CA GLU A 194 3.40 -15.23 8.78
C GLU A 194 4.15 -16.27 7.93
N GLN A 195 3.41 -17.12 7.19
CA GLN A 195 4.00 -18.12 6.30
C GLN A 195 4.90 -17.48 5.23
N ALA A 196 4.47 -16.36 4.65
CA ALA A 196 5.27 -15.62 3.67
C ALA A 196 6.59 -15.12 4.26
N ILE A 197 6.56 -14.55 5.47
CA ILE A 197 7.76 -14.08 6.17
C ILE A 197 8.72 -15.25 6.42
N GLN A 198 8.23 -16.38 6.90
CA GLN A 198 9.07 -17.56 7.15
C GLN A 198 9.69 -18.11 5.86
N CYS A 199 8.89 -18.22 4.79
CA CYS A 199 9.37 -18.63 3.48
C CYS A 199 10.48 -17.71 2.95
N GLU A 200 10.31 -16.39 3.09
CA GLU A 200 11.30 -15.43 2.59
C GLU A 200 12.58 -15.42 3.45
N LYS A 201 12.47 -15.58 4.76
CA LYS A 201 13.63 -15.78 5.66
C LYS A 201 14.43 -17.01 5.23
N ASN A 202 13.77 -18.14 5.00
CA ASN A 202 14.42 -19.40 4.64
C ASN A 202 15.15 -19.33 3.29
N LYS A 203 14.53 -18.70 2.27
CA LYS A 203 15.15 -18.52 0.94
C LYS A 203 16.45 -17.73 0.99
N ARG A 204 16.55 -16.74 1.88
CA ARG A 204 17.73 -15.87 1.98
C ARG A 204 18.86 -16.53 2.77
N ILE A 205 18.53 -17.36 3.75
CA ILE A 205 19.52 -18.20 4.46
C ILE A 205 20.19 -19.17 3.47
N GLN A 206 19.43 -19.79 2.56
CA GLN A 206 19.99 -20.72 1.57
C GLN A 206 20.86 -20.06 0.49
N LYS A 207 20.78 -18.74 0.32
CA LYS A 207 21.56 -17.96 -0.66
C LYS A 207 22.80 -17.29 -0.04
N SER A 208 22.97 -17.38 1.28
CA SER A 208 24.09 -16.82 2.04
C SER A 208 25.12 -17.89 2.37
#